data_AF-A0A1G2EFL3-F1
#
_entry.id   AF-A0A1G2EFL3-F1
#
_cell.length_a   1.000
_cell.length_b   1.000
_cell.length_c   1.000
_cell.angle_alpha   90.00
_cell.angle_beta   90.00
_cell.angle_gamma   90.00
#
_symmetry.space_group_name_H-M   'P 1'
#
loop_
_entity.id
_entity.type
_entity.pdbx_description
1 polymer ?
#
loop_
_entity_poly.entity_id
_entity_poly.type
_entity_poly.pdbx_seq_one_letter_code
_entity_poly.pdbx_strand_id
1 'polypeptide(L)'
;MKNLKEYQKFCQKTALKFKDKEKEILTWGLGVAGEAGDIAGCIKKTISHKNDQKAGIRENLGDALWYMAMICNYFGWDLDEVLGENIEKLKKRYPAGFTKKSAERKGIDWNEK
;
A
#
# COMPACT_ATOMS: atom_id res chain seq x y z
N MET A 1 -19.08 2.73 6.05
CA MET A 1 -17.75 3.35 6.16
C MET A 1 -17.74 4.54 5.21
N LYS A 2 -17.51 5.75 5.72
CA LYS A 2 -17.80 7.01 5.01
C LYS A 2 -16.55 7.73 4.52
N ASN A 3 -15.34 7.41 5.01
CA ASN A 3 -14.07 7.99 4.56
C ASN A 3 -12.84 7.17 5.03
N LEU A 4 -11.64 7.59 4.59
CA LEU A 4 -10.36 6.94 4.91
C LEU A 4 -10.00 6.98 6.40
N LYS A 5 -10.39 8.05 7.10
CA LYS A 5 -10.17 8.18 8.54
C LYS A 5 -10.97 7.15 9.34
N GLU A 6 -12.22 6.90 8.95
CA GLU A 6 -13.03 5.83 9.52
C GLU A 6 -12.45 4.44 9.19
N TYR A 7 -11.95 4.24 7.97
CA TYR A 7 -11.30 2.99 7.57
C TYR A 7 -10.03 2.72 8.40
N GLN A 8 -9.13 3.69 8.50
CA GLN A 8 -7.90 3.57 9.28
C GLN A 8 -8.19 3.23 10.76
N LYS A 9 -9.18 3.90 11.37
CA LYS A 9 -9.63 3.58 12.74
C LYS A 9 -10.26 2.20 12.85
N PHE A 10 -10.98 1.76 11.82
CA PHE A 10 -11.54 0.41 11.78
C PHE A 10 -10.41 -0.65 11.72
N CYS A 11 -9.40 -0.48 10.87
CA CYS A 11 -8.23 -1.36 10.80
C CYS A 11 -7.55 -1.51 12.17
N GLN A 12 -7.37 -0.39 12.89
CA GLN A 12 -6.79 -0.42 14.23
C GLN A 12 -7.58 -1.30 15.22
N LYS A 13 -8.92 -1.36 15.10
CA LYS A 13 -9.77 -2.16 15.98
C LYS A 13 -9.67 -3.66 15.70
N THR A 14 -9.34 -4.05 14.47
CA THR A 14 -9.24 -5.47 14.07
C THR A 14 -7.83 -6.02 14.24
N ALA A 15 -6.84 -5.16 14.42
CA ALA A 15 -5.44 -5.55 14.51
C ALA A 15 -5.09 -6.24 15.84
N LEU A 16 -4.12 -7.15 15.77
CA LEU A 16 -3.44 -7.67 16.95
C LEU A 16 -2.78 -6.52 17.71
N LYS A 17 -2.88 -6.54 19.05
CA LYS A 17 -2.17 -5.59 19.92
C LYS A 17 -0.80 -6.14 20.27
N PHE A 18 0.23 -5.35 20.00
CA PHE A 18 1.60 -5.69 20.32
C PHE A 18 2.06 -4.98 21.58
N LYS A 19 2.81 -5.69 22.43
CA LYS A 19 3.57 -5.08 23.55
C LYS A 19 4.92 -4.53 23.06
N ASP A 20 5.51 -5.23 22.11
CA ASP A 20 6.79 -4.90 21.48
C ASP A 20 6.55 -4.11 20.20
N LYS A 21 7.03 -2.86 20.17
CA LYS A 21 6.85 -1.96 19.05
C LYS A 21 7.71 -2.31 17.84
N GLU A 22 8.86 -2.95 18.02
CA GLU A 22 9.68 -3.39 16.88
C GLU A 22 9.00 -4.54 16.16
N LYS A 23 8.51 -5.53 16.93
CA LYS A 23 7.73 -6.64 16.37
C LYS A 23 6.46 -6.16 15.65
N GLU A 24 5.81 -5.13 16.16
CA GLU A 24 4.62 -4.53 15.55
C GLU A 24 4.91 -4.01 14.14
N ILE A 25 5.88 -3.11 13.98
CA ILE A 25 6.20 -2.53 12.66
C ILE A 25 6.77 -3.55 11.69
N LEU A 26 7.58 -4.51 12.19
CA LEU A 26 8.06 -5.63 11.37
C LEU A 26 6.89 -6.46 10.84
N THR A 27 5.89 -6.73 11.68
CA THR A 27 4.69 -7.49 11.26
C THR A 27 3.93 -6.75 10.17
N TRP A 28 3.69 -5.44 10.33
CA TRP A 28 2.96 -4.65 9.34
C TRP A 28 3.72 -4.51 8.03
N GLY A 29 5.02 -4.25 8.08
CA GLY A 29 5.87 -4.13 6.89
C GLY A 29 5.98 -5.44 6.10
N LEU A 30 6.21 -6.57 6.79
CA LEU A 30 6.25 -7.88 6.14
C LEU A 30 4.87 -8.30 5.59
N GLY A 31 3.78 -7.89 6.24
CA GLY A 31 2.43 -8.07 5.74
C GLY A 31 2.23 -7.42 4.36
N VAL A 32 2.66 -6.17 4.19
CA VAL A 32 2.61 -5.50 2.86
C VAL A 32 3.36 -6.30 1.79
N ALA A 33 4.54 -6.83 2.11
CA ALA A 33 5.32 -7.63 1.17
C ALA A 33 4.64 -8.96 0.82
N GLY A 34 4.02 -9.62 1.81
CA GLY A 34 3.22 -10.83 1.61
C GLY A 34 2.07 -10.59 0.63
N GLU A 35 1.23 -9.60 0.92
CA GLU A 35 0.07 -9.27 0.08
C GLU A 35 0.48 -8.82 -1.33
N ALA A 36 1.59 -8.08 -1.46
CA ALA A 36 2.15 -7.75 -2.77
C ALA A 36 2.56 -9.00 -3.57
N GLY A 37 3.13 -10.00 -2.91
CA GLY A 37 3.45 -11.30 -3.49
C GLY A 37 2.21 -12.06 -3.95
N ASP A 38 1.15 -12.07 -3.15
CA ASP A 38 -0.10 -12.74 -3.48
C ASP A 38 -0.86 -12.04 -4.61
N ILE A 39 -0.88 -10.70 -4.63
CA ILE A 39 -1.36 -9.91 -5.78
C ILE A 39 -0.62 -10.32 -7.05
N ALA A 40 0.71 -10.35 -7.01
CA ALA A 40 1.54 -10.73 -8.16
C ALA A 40 1.26 -12.18 -8.61
N GLY A 41 1.12 -13.10 -7.64
CA GLY A 41 0.79 -14.50 -7.88
C GLY A 41 -0.56 -14.68 -8.58
N CYS A 42 -1.61 -14.00 -8.08
CA CYS A 42 -2.95 -14.05 -8.68
C CYS A 42 -2.98 -13.41 -10.07
N ILE A 43 -2.28 -12.30 -10.30
CA ILE A 43 -2.13 -11.69 -11.63
C ILE A 43 -1.46 -12.68 -12.59
N LYS A 44 -0.33 -13.29 -12.19
CA LYS A 44 0.38 -14.28 -13.00
C LYS A 44 -0.52 -15.45 -13.38
N LYS A 45 -1.24 -16.03 -12.41
CA LYS A 45 -2.18 -17.14 -12.66
C LYS A 45 -3.29 -16.73 -13.65
N THR A 46 -3.85 -15.53 -13.48
CA THR A 46 -4.90 -14.99 -14.36
C THR A 46 -4.42 -14.80 -15.79
N ILE A 47 -3.24 -14.17 -15.98
CA ILE A 47 -2.78 -13.76 -17.30
C ILE A 47 -2.02 -14.89 -18.03
N SER A 48 -1.07 -15.53 -17.34
CA SER A 48 -0.16 -16.52 -17.92
C SER A 48 -0.74 -17.92 -17.96
N HIS A 49 -1.54 -18.32 -16.95
CA HIS A 49 -2.08 -19.69 -16.86
C HIS A 49 -3.56 -19.77 -17.25
N LYS A 50 -4.18 -18.65 -17.65
CA LYS A 50 -5.61 -18.55 -17.98
C LYS A 50 -6.54 -19.09 -16.86
N ASN A 51 -6.08 -19.01 -15.62
CA ASN A 51 -6.84 -19.39 -14.43
C ASN A 51 -7.35 -18.10 -13.76
N ASP A 52 -8.65 -17.81 -13.87
CA ASP A 52 -9.23 -16.58 -13.32
C ASP A 52 -9.08 -16.52 -11.80
N GLN A 53 -8.24 -15.59 -11.32
CA GLN A 53 -8.01 -15.32 -9.91
C GLN A 53 -8.33 -13.87 -9.55
N LYS A 54 -9.20 -13.19 -10.32
CA LYS A 54 -9.56 -11.78 -10.07
C LYS A 54 -10.14 -11.54 -8.66
N ALA A 55 -10.85 -12.52 -8.10
CA ALA A 55 -11.33 -12.44 -6.72
C ALA A 55 -10.17 -12.32 -5.72
N GLY A 56 -9.15 -13.18 -5.86
CA GLY A 56 -7.95 -13.11 -5.02
C GLY A 56 -7.15 -11.82 -5.23
N ILE A 57 -7.05 -11.30 -6.46
CA ILE A 57 -6.44 -9.97 -6.69
C ILE A 57 -7.17 -8.90 -5.88
N ARG A 58 -8.52 -8.90 -5.92
CA ARG A 58 -9.34 -7.91 -5.22
C ARG A 58 -9.22 -8.03 -3.70
N GLU A 59 -9.18 -9.25 -3.18
CA GLU A 59 -9.01 -9.55 -1.76
C GLU A 59 -7.64 -9.05 -1.25
N ASN A 60 -6.55 -9.49 -1.87
CA ASN A 60 -5.20 -9.14 -1.45
C ASN A 60 -4.89 -7.64 -1.64
N LEU A 61 -5.57 -6.94 -2.57
CA LEU A 61 -5.53 -5.46 -2.62
C LEU A 61 -6.12 -4.83 -1.35
N GLY A 62 -7.20 -5.40 -0.83
CA GLY A 62 -7.80 -4.97 0.43
C GLY A 62 -6.89 -5.24 1.63
N ASP A 63 -6.25 -6.40 1.67
CA ASP A 63 -5.33 -6.76 2.75
C ASP A 63 -4.05 -5.93 2.71
N ALA A 64 -3.52 -5.64 1.51
CA ALA A 64 -2.39 -4.72 1.36
C ALA A 64 -2.74 -3.31 1.89
N LEU A 65 -3.94 -2.80 1.58
CA LEU A 65 -4.41 -1.53 2.12
C LEU A 65 -4.59 -1.56 3.64
N TRP A 66 -5.03 -2.70 4.19
CA TRP A 66 -5.16 -2.87 5.63
C TRP A 66 -3.79 -2.77 6.33
N TYR A 67 -2.77 -3.47 5.81
CA TYR A 67 -1.40 -3.36 6.35
C TYR A 67 -0.82 -1.95 6.20
N MET A 68 -1.05 -1.27 5.07
CA MET A 68 -0.63 0.13 4.89
C MET A 68 -1.31 1.07 5.89
N ALA A 69 -2.60 0.88 6.16
CA ALA A 69 -3.31 1.64 7.19
C ALA A 69 -2.77 1.37 8.60
N MET A 70 -2.34 0.13 8.88
CA MET A 70 -1.69 -0.22 10.15
C MET A 70 -0.31 0.42 10.31
N ILE A 71 0.46 0.57 9.22
CA ILE A 71 1.70 1.35 9.23
C ILE A 71 1.41 2.83 9.56
N CYS A 72 0.37 3.41 8.95
CA CYS A 72 -0.05 4.78 9.29
C CYS A 72 -0.43 4.91 10.77
N ASN A 73 -1.20 3.95 11.32
CA ASN A 73 -1.54 3.91 12.74
C ASN A 73 -0.31 3.77 13.64
N TYR A 74 0.69 2.98 13.24
CA TYR A 74 1.92 2.79 14.00
C TYR A 74 2.71 4.10 14.15
N PHE A 75 2.87 4.85 13.06
CA PHE A 75 3.61 6.12 13.05
C PHE A 75 2.76 7.34 13.43
N GLY A 76 1.44 7.17 13.60
CA GLY A 76 0.52 8.27 13.88
C GLY A 76 0.22 9.16 12.66
N TRP A 77 0.41 8.65 11.44
CA TRP A 77 0.10 9.36 10.20
C TRP A 77 -1.38 9.28 9.86
N ASP A 78 -1.93 10.32 9.26
CA ASP A 78 -3.27 10.30 8.67
C ASP A 78 -3.19 9.71 7.26
N LEU A 79 -3.92 8.62 7.01
CA LEU A 79 -3.93 7.95 5.71
C LEU A 79 -4.42 8.87 4.58
N ASP A 80 -5.34 9.80 4.85
CA ASP A 80 -5.84 10.76 3.86
C ASP A 80 -4.74 11.74 3.45
N GLU A 81 -3.93 12.20 4.40
CA GLU A 81 -2.77 13.07 4.14
C GLU A 81 -1.71 12.35 3.29
N VAL A 82 -1.38 11.10 3.63
CA VAL A 82 -0.42 10.29 2.86
C VAL A 82 -0.85 10.13 1.39
N LEU A 83 -2.15 9.92 1.15
CA LEU A 83 -2.68 9.85 -0.21
C LEU A 83 -2.71 11.22 -0.90
N GLY A 84 -3.03 12.29 -0.17
CA GLY A 84 -2.99 13.66 -0.67
C GLY A 84 -1.59 14.05 -1.16
N GLU A 85 -0.55 13.77 -0.38
CA GLU A 85 0.84 13.98 -0.76
C GLU A 85 1.23 13.19 -2.02
N ASN A 86 0.73 11.95 -2.13
CA ASN A 86 0.94 11.13 -3.32
C ASN A 86 0.30 11.76 -4.56
N ILE A 87 -0.93 12.26 -4.43
CA ILE A 87 -1.66 12.93 -5.51
C ILE A 87 -0.90 14.16 -5.99
N GLU A 88 -0.44 15.03 -5.08
CA GLU A 88 0.32 16.23 -5.45
C GLU A 88 1.64 15.89 -6.14
N LYS A 89 2.35 14.87 -5.64
CA LYS A 89 3.56 14.32 -6.29
C LYS A 89 3.25 13.81 -7.70
N LEU A 90 2.16 13.07 -7.89
CA LEU A 90 1.77 12.53 -9.19
C LEU A 90 1.34 13.63 -10.16
N LYS A 91 0.57 14.63 -9.71
CA LYS A 91 0.19 15.80 -10.53
C LYS A 91 1.41 16.57 -11.03
N LYS A 92 2.39 16.81 -10.14
CA LYS A 92 3.66 17.46 -10.51
C LYS A 92 4.44 16.64 -11.53
N ARG A 93 4.43 15.30 -11.39
CA ARG A 93 5.16 14.39 -12.29
C ARG A 93 4.46 14.18 -13.64
N TYR A 94 3.13 14.20 -13.65
CA TYR A 94 2.29 13.84 -14.79
C TYR A 94 1.19 14.88 -15.02
N PRO A 95 1.52 16.17 -15.26
CA PRO A 95 0.53 17.25 -15.34
C PRO A 95 -0.47 17.08 -16.50
N ALA A 96 -0.06 16.40 -17.57
CA ALA A 96 -0.90 16.03 -18.71
C ALA A 96 -1.12 14.51 -18.81
N GLY A 97 -0.93 13.78 -17.71
CA GLY A 97 -0.95 12.32 -17.69
C GLY A 97 0.41 11.69 -17.98
N PHE A 98 0.40 10.36 -18.18
CA PHE A 98 1.62 9.57 -18.33
C PHE A 98 2.34 9.86 -19.66
N THR A 99 3.66 10.07 -19.59
CA THR A 99 4.55 10.03 -20.76
C THR A 99 5.79 9.21 -20.43
N LYS A 100 6.41 8.54 -21.41
CA LYS A 100 7.67 7.79 -21.18
C LYS A 100 8.77 8.69 -20.60
N LYS A 101 8.90 9.91 -21.13
CA LYS A 101 9.86 10.92 -20.67
C LYS A 101 9.64 11.32 -19.21
N SER A 102 8.40 11.50 -18.76
CA SER A 102 8.10 11.83 -17.35
C SER A 102 8.17 10.62 -16.42
N ALA A 103 8.13 9.40 -16.97
CA ALA A 103 8.32 8.16 -16.23
C ALA A 103 9.80 7.84 -15.95
N GLU A 104 10.73 8.41 -16.72
CA GLU A 104 12.16 8.33 -16.43
C GLU A 104 12.46 8.93 -15.04
N ARG A 105 13.15 8.17 -14.18
CA ARG A 105 13.61 8.64 -12.87
C ARG A 105 15.05 9.08 -13.02
N LYS A 106 15.35 10.35 -12.77
CA LYS A 106 16.69 10.74 -12.28
C LYS A 106 16.75 10.17 -10.86
N GLY A 107 17.66 9.25 -10.58
CA GLY A 107 17.63 8.37 -9.41
C GLY A 107 17.22 9.09 -8.11
N ILE A 108 16.34 8.46 -7.33
CA ILE A 108 16.12 8.84 -5.93
C ILE A 108 17.09 7.96 -5.16
N ASP A 109 18.17 8.56 -4.64
CA ASP A 109 19.04 7.88 -3.70
C ASP A 109 18.36 7.91 -2.33
N TRP A 110 17.93 6.74 -1.86
CA TRP A 110 17.33 6.59 -0.53
C TRP A 110 18.39 6.45 0.57
N ASN A 111 19.69 6.54 0.22
CA ASN A 111 20.81 6.43 1.15
C ASN A 111 21.40 7.78 1.59
N GLU A 112 20.78 8.92 1.29
CA GLU A 112 21.19 10.18 1.90
C GLU A 112 20.82 10.15 3.40
N LYS A 113 21.85 9.96 4.23
CA LYS A 113 21.81 10.13 5.69
C LYS A 113 21.60 11.58 6.08
#